data_AF-A0A7V6UDU1-F1
#
_entry.id   AF-A0A7V6UDU1-F1
#
_cell.length_a   1.000
_cell.length_b   1.000
_cell.length_c   1.000
_cell.angle_alpha   90.00
_cell.angle_beta   90.00
_cell.angle_gamma   90.00
#
_symmetry.space_group_name_H-M   'P 1'
#
loop_
_entity.id
_entity.type
_entity.pdbx_description
1 polymer ?
#
loop_
_entity_poly.entity_id
_entity_poly.type
_entity_poly.pdbx_seq_one_letter_code
_entity_poly.pdbx_strand_id
1 'polypeptide(L)'
;MNQPEYREFRCCMCPNINKPETQCPAGPLKPKVTQCRFVKIYVDNRGWKYRVMGGIGGDAYKARYQKPGKAGWHCMRNLEWRKSFDEAQSDLNAMAKLKKWNECDP
;
A
#
# COMPACT_ATOMS: atom_id res chain seq x y z
N MET A 1 -11.26 -20.97 -4.67
CA MET A 1 -10.33 -20.63 -3.56
C MET A 1 -9.98 -19.15 -3.69
N ASN A 2 -10.66 -18.28 -2.96
CA ASN A 2 -10.37 -16.85 -2.99
C ASN A 2 -9.14 -16.60 -2.10
N GLN A 3 -7.97 -16.47 -2.71
CA GLN A 3 -6.77 -15.99 -2.04
C GLN A 3 -6.83 -14.46 -1.99
N PRO A 4 -7.10 -13.79 -0.85
CA PRO A 4 -6.68 -12.41 -0.67
C PRO A 4 -5.19 -12.45 -0.29
N GLU A 5 -4.33 -12.85 -1.23
CA GLU A 5 -2.92 -13.03 -0.91
C GLU A 5 -2.16 -11.77 -1.31
N TYR A 6 -2.40 -10.69 -0.54
CA TYR A 6 -1.49 -9.56 -0.58
C TYR A 6 -0.14 -9.99 -0.01
N ARG A 7 0.94 -9.45 -0.59
CA ARG A 7 2.30 -9.76 -0.14
C ARG A 7 2.75 -8.72 0.87
N GLU A 8 3.36 -9.18 1.96
CA GLU A 8 4.01 -8.31 2.93
C GLU A 8 5.17 -7.55 2.29
N PHE A 9 5.84 -8.17 1.30
CA PHE A 9 6.96 -7.59 0.58
C PHE A 9 6.73 -7.55 -0.92
N ARG A 10 7.39 -6.60 -1.59
CA ARG A 10 7.35 -6.48 -3.04
C ARG A 10 8.07 -7.66 -3.71
N CYS A 11 7.67 -8.00 -4.93
CA CYS A 11 8.35 -9.03 -5.72
C CYS A 11 9.82 -8.65 -5.99
N CYS A 12 10.74 -9.61 -5.86
CA CYS A 12 12.19 -9.42 -6.04
C CYS A 12 12.57 -8.71 -7.37
N MET A 13 11.86 -9.01 -8.46
CA MET A 13 12.09 -8.41 -9.78
C MET A 13 10.97 -7.44 -10.18
N CYS A 14 10.42 -6.68 -9.24
CA CYS A 14 9.34 -5.75 -9.54
C CYS A 14 9.88 -4.57 -10.39
N PRO A 15 9.34 -4.34 -11.61
CA PRO A 15 9.74 -3.20 -12.44
C PRO A 15 9.31 -1.85 -11.84
N ASN A 16 8.39 -1.87 -10.88
CA ASN A 16 7.86 -0.70 -10.21
C ASN A 16 8.52 -0.43 -8.85
N ILE A 17 9.71 -0.96 -8.56
CA ILE A 17 10.42 -0.79 -7.29
C ILE A 17 10.38 0.66 -6.78
N ASN A 18 10.08 0.83 -5.49
CA ASN A 18 9.85 2.12 -4.81
C ASN A 18 8.78 3.06 -5.41
N LYS A 19 7.98 2.63 -6.38
CA LYS A 19 6.86 3.42 -6.94
C LYS A 19 5.51 3.04 -6.35
N PRO A 20 4.54 3.98 -6.27
CA PRO A 20 3.19 3.74 -5.77
C PRO A 20 2.26 3.02 -6.77
N GLU A 21 2.80 2.41 -7.83
CA GLU A 21 2.03 1.79 -8.91
C GLU A 21 1.19 0.62 -8.38
N THR A 22 -0.12 0.70 -8.57
CA THR A 22 -1.10 -0.33 -8.17
C THR A 22 -1.24 -1.45 -9.20
N GLN A 23 -0.60 -1.32 -10.37
CA GLN A 23 -0.61 -2.29 -11.45
C GLN A 23 0.81 -2.80 -11.71
N CYS A 24 0.96 -4.11 -11.92
CA CYS A 24 2.18 -4.72 -12.44
C CYS A 24 2.11 -4.73 -13.97
N PRO A 25 3.11 -4.21 -14.69
CA PRO A 25 3.13 -4.20 -16.14
C PRO A 25 3.22 -5.62 -16.70
N ALA A 26 2.82 -5.77 -17.96
CA ALA A 26 3.08 -6.99 -18.71
C ALA A 26 4.60 -7.17 -18.90
N GLY A 27 5.05 -8.42 -18.92
CA GLY A 27 6.45 -8.77 -19.08
C GLY A 27 6.63 -10.21 -19.56
N PRO A 28 7.87 -10.69 -19.69
CA PRO A 28 8.16 -12.01 -20.25
C PRO A 28 7.51 -13.16 -19.47
N LEU A 29 7.31 -12.99 -18.16
CA LEU A 29 6.66 -13.98 -17.29
C LEU A 29 5.14 -13.79 -17.14
N LYS A 30 4.59 -12.65 -17.60
CA LYS A 30 3.16 -12.31 -17.46
C LYS A 30 2.66 -11.54 -18.68
N PRO A 31 1.81 -12.13 -19.53
CA PRO A 31 1.42 -11.53 -20.81
C PRO A 31 0.46 -10.34 -20.67
N LYS A 32 -0.12 -10.10 -19.49
CA LYS A 32 -1.11 -9.05 -19.25
C LYS A 32 -0.75 -8.23 -18.01
N VAL A 33 -1.17 -6.97 -18.01
CA VAL A 33 -1.14 -6.10 -16.83
C VAL A 33 -2.07 -6.70 -15.76
N THR A 34 -1.58 -6.80 -14.53
CA THR A 34 -2.35 -7.36 -13.39
C THR A 34 -2.28 -6.43 -12.20
N GLN A 35 -3.31 -6.42 -11.34
CA GLN A 35 -3.25 -5.67 -10.08
C GLN A 35 -2.07 -6.14 -9.22
N CYS A 36 -1.36 -5.17 -8.63
CA CYS A 36 -0.25 -5.42 -7.75
C CYS A 36 -0.76 -6.06 -6.45
N ARG A 37 -0.15 -7.17 -6.05
CA ARG A 37 -0.48 -7.84 -4.78
C ARG A 37 0.20 -7.19 -3.57
N PHE A 38 1.07 -6.20 -3.76
CA PHE A 38 1.81 -5.55 -2.68
C PHE A 38 1.31 -4.13 -2.39
N VAL A 39 1.06 -3.33 -3.43
CA VAL A 39 0.55 -1.96 -3.27
C VAL A 39 -0.95 -2.01 -3.09
N LYS A 40 -1.40 -1.81 -1.85
CA LYS A 40 -2.80 -1.92 -1.45
C LYS A 40 -3.24 -0.72 -0.64
N ILE A 41 -4.51 -0.39 -0.79
CA ILE A 41 -5.23 0.54 0.07
C ILE A 41 -6.12 -0.31 0.96
N TYR A 42 -6.18 0.04 2.24
CA TYR A 42 -6.95 -0.70 3.22
C TYR A 42 -8.11 0.13 3.74
N VAL A 43 -9.17 -0.53 4.20
CA VAL A 43 -10.29 0.06 4.91
C VAL A 43 -10.55 -0.74 6.19
N ASP A 44 -10.70 -0.05 7.31
CA ASP A 44 -11.11 -0.70 8.57
C ASP A 44 -12.64 -0.83 8.67
N ASN A 45 -13.12 -1.52 9.70
CA ASN A 45 -14.55 -1.68 9.97
C ASN A 45 -15.27 -0.36 10.30
N ARG A 46 -14.53 0.72 10.57
CA ARG A 46 -15.06 2.07 10.82
C ARG A 46 -15.15 2.88 9.53
N GLY A 47 -14.74 2.32 8.39
CA GLY A 47 -14.70 3.02 7.09
C GLY A 47 -13.49 3.95 6.93
N TRP A 48 -12.46 3.83 7.76
CA TRP A 48 -11.24 4.61 7.62
C TRP A 48 -10.39 4.00 6.52
N LYS A 49 -9.99 4.80 5.53
CA LYS A 49 -9.11 4.35 4.45
C LYS A 49 -7.65 4.58 4.82
N TYR A 50 -6.75 3.70 4.41
CA TYR A 50 -5.33 3.77 4.70
C TYR A 50 -4.50 3.54 3.45
N ARG A 51 -3.51 4.41 3.20
CA ARG A 51 -2.59 4.30 2.07
C ARG A 51 -1.25 4.95 2.35
N VAL A 52 -0.21 4.56 1.62
CA VAL A 52 1.09 5.24 1.68
C VAL A 52 1.11 6.46 0.76
N MET A 53 1.69 7.56 1.22
CA MET A 53 1.88 8.78 0.44
C MET A 53 3.27 9.36 0.68
N GLY A 54 3.81 10.01 -0.34
CA GLY A 54 5.02 10.83 -0.20
C GLY A 54 4.80 12.03 0.72
N GLY A 55 5.84 12.39 1.45
CA GLY A 55 5.98 13.61 2.23
C GLY A 55 6.68 14.70 1.43
N ILE A 56 7.09 15.75 2.14
CA ILE A 56 7.90 16.83 1.58
C ILE A 56 9.35 16.34 1.53
N GLY A 57 10.00 16.41 0.37
CA GLY A 57 11.43 16.09 0.22
C GLY A 57 11.79 14.83 -0.58
N GLY A 58 10.87 14.24 -1.36
CA GLY A 58 11.17 13.19 -2.36
C GLY A 58 11.42 11.78 -1.79
N ASP A 59 12.20 11.68 -0.72
CA ASP A 59 12.64 10.42 -0.09
C ASP A 59 12.02 10.21 1.30
N ALA A 60 10.75 10.60 1.45
CA ALA A 60 10.02 10.45 2.70
C ALA A 60 8.63 9.90 2.39
N TYR A 61 8.35 8.68 2.83
CA TYR A 61 7.06 8.00 2.63
C TYR A 61 6.46 7.65 3.98
N LYS A 62 5.13 7.80 4.09
CA LYS A 62 4.42 7.47 5.31
C LYS A 62 3.02 6.98 5.03
N ALA A 63 2.59 6.01 5.83
CA ALA A 63 1.21 5.57 5.86
C ALA A 63 0.31 6.69 6.42
N ARG A 64 -0.77 6.96 5.72
CA ARG A 64 -1.78 7.96 6.06
C ARG A 64 -3.16 7.32 6.10
N TYR A 65 -4.04 7.90 6.90
CA TYR A 65 -5.43 7.51 7.00
C TYR A 65 -6.37 8.64 6.60
N GLN A 66 -7.51 8.29 6.05
CA GLN A 66 -8.61 9.20 5.73
C GLN A 66 -9.85 8.73 6.49
N LYS A 67 -10.49 9.65 7.19
CA LYS A 67 -11.73 9.38 7.90
C LYS A 67 -12.90 9.31 6.92
N PRO A 68 -13.92 8.47 7.16
CA PRO A 68 -15.11 8.43 6.32
C PRO A 68 -15.77 9.81 6.25
N GLY A 69 -16.16 10.24 5.05
CA GLY A 69 -16.79 11.53 4.82
C GLY A 69 -15.86 12.75 4.94
N LYS A 70 -14.55 12.56 5.08
CA LYS A 70 -13.54 13.64 5.06
C LYS A 70 -12.61 13.47 3.87
N ALA A 71 -12.26 14.58 3.22
CA ALA A 71 -11.33 14.57 2.10
C ALA A 71 -9.85 14.45 2.52
N GLY A 72 -9.51 14.91 3.74
CA GLY A 72 -8.13 15.00 4.21
C GLY A 72 -7.47 13.67 4.59
N TRP A 73 -6.23 13.48 4.15
CA TRP A 73 -5.35 12.37 4.58
C TRP A 73 -4.45 12.82 5.73
N HIS A 74 -4.43 12.07 6.81
CA HIS A 74 -3.66 12.36 8.02
C HIS A 74 -2.56 11.32 8.25
N CYS A 75 -1.39 11.74 8.70
CA CYS A 75 -0.28 10.84 9.00
C CYS A 75 -0.63 9.88 10.14
N MET A 76 -0.34 8.59 9.97
CA MET A 76 -0.44 7.61 11.05
C MET A 76 0.68 7.84 12.06
N ARG A 77 0.34 7.99 13.34
CA ARG A 77 1.34 8.20 14.40
C ARG A 77 2.15 6.95 14.72
N ASN A 78 1.54 5.78 14.55
CA ASN A 78 2.10 4.49 14.95
C ASN A 78 3.09 3.92 13.93
N LEU A 79 3.24 4.55 12.76
CA LEU A 79 4.17 4.13 11.71
C LEU A 79 5.20 5.23 11.49
N GLU A 80 6.46 4.85 11.35
CA GLU A 80 7.58 5.75 11.13
C GLU A 80 7.57 6.32 9.71
N TRP A 81 8.36 7.36 9.48
CA TRP A 81 8.68 7.78 8.12
C TRP A 81 9.72 6.84 7.54
N ARG A 82 9.50 6.35 6.33
CA ARG A 82 10.47 5.52 5.62
C ARG A 82 11.07 6.28 4.46
N LYS A 83 12.29 5.88 4.08
CA LYS A 83 12.98 6.47 2.94
C LYS A 83 12.43 5.96 1.61
N SER A 84 11.82 4.77 1.65
CA SER A 84 11.30 4.09 0.47
C SER A 84 9.79 3.88 0.58
N PHE A 85 9.08 3.97 -0.54
CA PHE A 85 7.66 3.61 -0.62
C PHE A 85 7.44 2.17 -0.17
N ASP A 86 8.34 1.26 -0.54
CA ASP A 86 8.21 -0.17 -0.30
C ASP A 86 8.30 -0.51 1.18
N GLU A 87 9.20 0.12 1.91
CA GLU A 87 9.28 -0.02 3.36
C GLU A 87 7.99 0.48 4.04
N ALA A 88 7.50 1.66 3.63
CA ALA A 88 6.27 2.22 4.20
C ALA A 88 5.03 1.37 3.87
N GLN A 89 4.97 0.79 2.67
CA GLN A 89 3.87 -0.08 2.26
C GLN A 89 3.96 -1.44 2.95
N SER A 90 5.15 -1.97 3.16
CA SER A 90 5.38 -3.19 3.95
C SER A 90 4.89 -3.01 5.38
N ASP A 91 5.24 -1.89 6.03
CA ASP A 91 4.74 -1.55 7.38
C ASP A 91 3.21 -1.47 7.41
N LEU A 92 2.61 -0.83 6.40
CA LEU A 92 1.16 -0.72 6.29
C LEU A 92 0.50 -2.09 6.10
N ASN A 93 1.06 -2.95 5.24
CA ASN A 93 0.56 -4.30 4.99
C ASN A 93 0.65 -5.15 6.26
N ALA A 94 1.75 -5.07 7.01
CA ALA A 94 1.92 -5.74 8.30
C ALA A 94 0.90 -5.25 9.33
N MET A 95 0.65 -3.94 9.40
CA MET A 95 -0.37 -3.38 10.29
C MET A 95 -1.79 -3.81 9.89
N ALA A 96 -2.10 -3.80 8.60
CA ALA A 96 -3.38 -4.25 8.07
C ALA A 96 -3.64 -5.73 8.40
N LYS A 97 -2.60 -6.58 8.29
CA LYS A 97 -2.63 -7.98 8.70
C LYS A 97 -2.93 -8.14 10.19
N LEU A 98 -2.20 -7.41 11.04
CA LEU A 98 -2.37 -7.44 12.49
C LEU A 98 -3.78 -6.97 12.92
N LYS A 99 -4.31 -5.94 12.25
CA LYS A 99 -5.62 -5.33 12.54
C LYS A 99 -6.77 -5.95 11.75
N LYS A 100 -6.49 -6.91 10.86
CA LYS A 100 -7.47 -7.57 9.97
C LYS A 100 -8.29 -6.56 9.15
N TRP A 101 -7.62 -5.57 8.58
CA TRP A 101 -8.26 -4.60 7.69
C TRP A 101 -8.58 -5.21 6.33
N ASN A 102 -9.62 -4.69 5.69
CA ASN A 102 -10.04 -5.13 4.37
C ASN A 102 -9.32 -4.34 3.29
N GLU A 103 -9.11 -4.94 2.13
CA GLU A 103 -8.60 -4.23 0.96
C GLU A 103 -9.69 -3.33 0.37
N CYS A 104 -9.30 -2.19 -0.18
CA CYS A 104 -10.17 -1.28 -0.90
C CYS A 104 -9.49 -0.89 -2.21
N ASP A 105 -10.26 -0.74 -3.28
CA ASP A 105 -9.74 -0.20 -4.54
C ASP A 105 -9.41 1.30 -4.37
N PRO A 106 -8.35 1.80 -5.04
CA PRO A 106 -7.98 3.23 -5.05
C PRO A 106 -9.07 4.20 -5.46
#